data_AF-A0A2H0HP46-F1
#
_entry.id   AF-A0A2H0HP46-F1
#
_cell.length_a   1.000
_cell.length_b   1.000
_cell.length_c   1.000
_cell.angle_alpha   90.00
_cell.angle_beta   90.00
_cell.angle_gamma   90.00
#
_symmetry.space_group_name_H-M   'P 1'
#
loop_
_entity.id
_entity.type
_entity.pdbx_description
1 polymer ?
#
loop_
_entity_poly.entity_id
_entity_poly.type
_entity_poly.pdbx_seq_one_letter_code
_entity_poly.pdbx_strand_id
1 'polypeptide(L)'
;MTANTRATRRNWVDPDDAPELTDAFFERADEYHGGTLIKRGRGRPKSEVTKVAVKLRLDPDLLAALRATGAGWQTRVNDALRATLQLGGKL
;
A
#
# COMPACT_ATOMS: atom_id res chain seq x y z
N MET A 1 -6.17 -37.58 48.26
CA MET A 1 -6.46 -36.17 48.52
C MET A 1 -6.85 -35.51 47.21
N THR A 2 -7.99 -34.84 47.18
CA THR A 2 -8.68 -34.30 46.01
C THR A 2 -8.03 -33.00 45.53
N ALA A 3 -7.68 -32.92 44.24
CA ALA A 3 -7.32 -31.65 43.61
C ALA A 3 -8.57 -31.02 43.02
N ASN A 4 -9.01 -29.91 43.61
CA ASN A 4 -10.12 -29.09 43.12
C ASN A 4 -9.59 -28.16 42.02
N THR A 5 -9.81 -28.52 40.76
CA THR A 5 -9.51 -27.63 39.63
C THR A 5 -10.53 -26.50 39.62
N ARG A 6 -10.07 -25.31 40.03
CA ARG A 6 -10.82 -24.06 40.03
C ARG A 6 -11.32 -23.79 38.61
N ALA A 7 -12.63 -23.94 38.39
CA ALA A 7 -13.28 -23.63 37.12
C ALA A 7 -12.98 -22.17 36.75
N THR A 8 -12.13 -21.96 35.74
CA THR A 8 -11.98 -20.68 35.07
C THR A 8 -13.31 -20.39 34.40
N ARG A 9 -14.10 -19.48 34.98
CA ARG A 9 -15.30 -18.94 34.32
C ARG A 9 -14.85 -18.33 32.99
N ARG A 10 -15.09 -19.03 31.88
CA ARG A 10 -15.07 -18.40 30.56
C ARG A 10 -16.35 -17.58 30.49
N ASN A 11 -16.23 -16.26 30.37
CA ASN A 11 -17.35 -15.42 29.97
C ASN A 11 -17.66 -15.79 28.51
N TRP A 12 -18.49 -16.81 28.32
CA TRP A 12 -19.08 -17.10 27.03
C TRP A 12 -20.06 -15.97 26.74
N VAL A 13 -19.75 -15.20 25.70
CA VAL A 13 -20.62 -14.17 25.16
C VAL A 13 -21.48 -14.86 24.11
N ASP A 14 -22.80 -14.68 24.23
CA ASP A 14 -23.77 -15.27 23.32
C ASP A 14 -23.50 -14.77 21.88
N PRO A 15 -23.34 -15.66 20.89
CA PRO A 15 -23.21 -15.28 19.49
C PRO A 15 -24.33 -14.38 18.97
N ASP A 16 -25.51 -14.42 19.59
CA ASP A 16 -26.67 -13.58 19.23
C ASP A 16 -26.64 -12.19 19.91
N ASP A 17 -25.74 -11.95 20.86
CA ASP A 17 -25.48 -10.63 21.47
C ASP A 17 -24.42 -9.87 20.65
N ALA A 18 -24.68 -9.76 19.34
CA ALA A 18 -23.81 -9.04 18.42
C ALA A 18 -23.84 -7.54 18.75
N PRO A 19 -22.67 -6.85 18.77
CA PRO A 19 -22.64 -5.43 19.05
C PRO A 19 -23.41 -4.64 18.00
N GLU A 20 -24.07 -3.56 18.42
CA GLU A 20 -24.80 -2.70 17.48
C GLU A 20 -23.86 -2.12 16.42
N LEU A 21 -24.30 -2.20 15.16
CA LEU A 21 -23.62 -1.62 14.00
C LEU A 21 -23.79 -0.09 14.00
N THR A 22 -23.10 0.57 14.91
CA THR A 22 -23.09 2.03 15.06
C THR A 22 -22.39 2.71 13.88
N ASP A 23 -22.61 4.02 13.69
CA ASP A 23 -21.92 4.80 12.64
C ASP A 23 -20.39 4.70 12.72
N ALA A 24 -19.84 4.55 13.93
CA ALA A 24 -18.42 4.35 14.17
C ALA A 24 -17.89 3.00 13.63
N PHE A 25 -18.75 1.98 13.54
CA PHE A 25 -18.45 0.71 12.89
C PHE A 25 -18.31 0.91 11.37
N PHE A 26 -19.26 1.62 10.75
CA PHE A 26 -19.24 1.91 9.32
C PHE A 26 -18.09 2.85 8.91
N GLU A 27 -17.71 3.81 9.75
CA GLU A 27 -16.54 4.68 9.54
C GLU A 27 -15.22 3.90 9.41
N ARG A 28 -15.10 2.75 10.08
CA ARG A 28 -13.90 1.91 10.09
C ARG A 28 -13.99 0.70 9.17
N ALA A 29 -15.17 0.45 8.59
CA ALA A 29 -15.42 -0.72 7.79
C ALA A 29 -14.85 -0.59 6.37
N ASP A 30 -14.26 -1.67 5.89
CA ASP A 30 -13.83 -1.82 4.50
C ASP A 30 -15.04 -2.26 3.65
N GLU A 31 -15.42 -1.46 2.64
CA GLU A 31 -16.58 -1.73 1.78
C GLU A 31 -16.19 -2.62 0.60
N TYR A 32 -16.76 -3.83 0.48
CA TYR A 32 -16.53 -4.76 -0.62
C TYR A 32 -17.78 -4.95 -1.48
N HIS A 33 -17.66 -4.88 -2.81
CA HIS A 33 -18.66 -5.41 -3.76
C HIS A 33 -18.08 -6.59 -4.54
N GLY A 34 -18.74 -7.75 -4.47
CA GLY A 34 -18.40 -8.92 -5.29
C GLY A 34 -16.95 -9.42 -5.11
N GLY A 35 -16.40 -9.28 -3.89
CA GLY A 35 -15.00 -9.64 -3.60
C GLY A 35 -13.97 -8.55 -3.93
N THR A 36 -14.41 -7.39 -4.45
CA THR A 36 -13.54 -6.25 -4.73
C THR A 36 -13.74 -5.16 -3.68
N LEU A 37 -12.65 -4.78 -3.02
CA LEU A 37 -12.62 -3.71 -2.02
C LEU A 37 -12.70 -2.33 -2.68
N ILE A 38 -13.78 -1.60 -2.43
CA ILE A 38 -14.07 -0.30 -3.03
C ILE A 38 -13.55 0.85 -2.17
N LYS A 39 -13.68 0.75 -0.84
CA LYS A 39 -13.12 1.72 0.10
C LYS A 39 -12.18 1.02 1.06
N ARG A 40 -10.87 1.18 0.82
CA ARG A 40 -9.89 1.10 1.91
C ARG A 40 -9.87 2.45 2.60
N GLY A 41 -10.09 2.44 3.91
CA GLY A 41 -9.85 3.62 4.76
C GLY A 41 -8.52 4.28 4.38
N ARG A 42 -8.59 5.58 4.02
CA ARG A 42 -7.49 6.52 3.73
C ARG A 42 -6.16 5.85 3.31
N GLY A 43 -6.10 5.34 2.08
CA GLY A 43 -4.82 5.09 1.41
C GLY A 43 -3.99 6.37 1.27
N ARG A 44 -2.66 6.24 1.03
CA ARG A 44 -1.73 7.35 0.80
C ARG A 44 -2.37 8.42 -0.09
N PRO A 45 -2.36 9.71 0.30
CA PRO A 45 -2.97 10.76 -0.50
C PRO A 45 -2.46 10.67 -1.93
N LYS A 46 -3.40 10.72 -2.88
CA LYS A 46 -3.10 10.64 -4.31
C LYS A 46 -2.14 11.79 -4.63
N SER A 47 -0.91 11.46 -5.01
CA SER A 47 0.08 12.47 -5.39
C SER A 47 -0.47 13.31 -6.55
N GLU A 48 -0.51 14.63 -6.38
CA GLU A 48 -1.00 15.56 -7.41
C GLU A 48 -0.23 15.39 -8.73
N VAL A 49 1.06 15.05 -8.63
CA VAL A 49 1.90 14.70 -9.78
C VAL A 49 2.29 13.24 -9.67
N THR A 50 1.73 12.41 -10.56
CA THR A 50 2.06 10.99 -10.65
C THR A 50 3.02 10.74 -11.81
N LYS A 51 4.01 9.87 -11.61
CA LYS A 51 4.91 9.43 -12.68
C LYS A 51 4.10 8.65 -13.71
N VAL A 52 4.25 9.01 -14.99
CA VAL A 52 3.62 8.27 -16.10
C VAL A 52 4.51 7.10 -16.47
N ALA A 53 3.97 5.88 -16.44
CA ALA A 53 4.67 4.70 -16.91
C ALA A 53 4.72 4.71 -18.45
N VAL A 54 5.93 4.78 -19.01
CA VAL A 54 6.17 4.77 -20.46
C VAL A 54 6.93 3.51 -20.85
N LYS A 55 6.60 2.93 -22.02
CA LYS A 55 7.36 1.84 -22.62
C LYS A 55 8.50 2.43 -23.44
N LEU A 56 9.71 2.42 -22.90
CA LEU A 56 10.93 2.88 -23.55
C LEU A 56 11.90 1.72 -23.78
N ARG A 57 12.59 1.71 -24.92
CA ARG A 57 13.72 0.81 -25.18
C ARG A 57 15.01 1.54 -24.83
N LEU A 58 15.86 0.90 -24.05
CA LEU A 58 17.20 1.36 -23.71
C LEU A 58 18.20 0.34 -24.24
N ASP A 59 19.40 0.80 -24.56
CA ASP A 59 20.49 -0.09 -24.95
C ASP A 59 20.83 -1.05 -23.79
N PRO A 60 21.20 -2.30 -24.11
CA PRO A 60 21.37 -3.36 -23.11
C PRO A 60 22.53 -3.09 -22.14
N ASP A 61 23.61 -2.48 -22.62
CA ASP A 61 24.77 -2.05 -21.84
C ASP A 61 24.40 -0.92 -20.86
N LEU A 62 23.63 0.07 -21.33
CA LEU A 62 23.11 1.15 -20.50
C LEU A 62 22.19 0.60 -19.40
N LEU A 63 21.27 -0.31 -19.75
CA LEU A 63 20.38 -0.93 -18.78
C LEU A 63 21.17 -1.74 -17.73
N ALA A 64 22.22 -2.45 -18.14
CA ALA A 64 23.09 -3.19 -17.24
C ALA A 64 23.84 -2.25 -16.28
N ALA A 65 24.44 -1.18 -16.80
CA ALA A 65 25.13 -0.17 -16.00
C ALA A 65 24.19 0.47 -14.97
N LEU A 66 22.98 0.86 -15.40
CA LEU A 66 21.97 1.44 -14.53
C LEU A 66 21.54 0.48 -13.42
N ARG A 67 21.28 -0.78 -13.74
CA ARG A 67 20.92 -1.80 -12.73
C ARG A 67 22.05 -2.09 -11.76
N ALA A 68 23.30 -2.08 -12.24
CA ALA A 68 24.48 -2.26 -11.39
C ALA A 68 24.61 -1.17 -10.33
N THR A 69 24.02 0.01 -10.56
CA THR A 69 24.01 1.08 -9.57
C THR A 69 23.16 0.76 -8.32
N GLY A 70 22.34 -0.30 -8.34
CA GLY A 70 21.60 -0.82 -7.19
C GLY A 70 20.14 -0.36 -7.10
N ALA A 71 19.56 -0.46 -5.89
CA ALA A 71 18.19 -0.06 -5.63
C ALA A 71 17.94 1.42 -6.03
N GLY A 72 16.75 1.71 -6.55
CA GLY A 72 16.40 3.07 -6.98
C GLY A 72 17.08 3.55 -8.27
N TRP A 73 17.68 2.66 -9.07
CA TRP A 73 18.25 3.03 -10.37
C TRP A 73 17.24 3.75 -11.30
N GLN A 74 15.96 3.37 -11.25
CA GLN A 74 14.91 4.05 -12.03
C GLN A 74 14.69 5.52 -11.61
N THR A 75 14.80 5.82 -10.32
CA THR A 75 14.72 7.20 -9.82
C THR A 75 15.92 8.00 -10.31
N ARG A 76 17.12 7.43 -10.24
CA ARG A 76 18.34 8.06 -10.76
C ARG A 76 18.28 8.35 -12.26
N VAL A 77 17.73 7.42 -13.05
CA VAL A 77 17.49 7.65 -14.49
C VAL A 77 16.55 8.84 -14.71
N ASN A 78 15.44 8.88 -13.97
CA ASN A 78 14.50 9.98 -14.06
C ASN A 78 15.14 11.33 -13.72
N ASP A 79 15.99 11.37 -12.69
CA ASP A 79 16.67 12.60 -12.28
C ASP A 79 17.74 13.03 -13.29
N ALA A 80 18.47 12.07 -13.87
CA ALA A 80 19.42 12.33 -14.96
C ALA A 80 18.71 12.89 -16.20
N LEU A 81 17.57 12.32 -16.59
CA LEU A 81 16.77 12.83 -17.71
C LEU A 81 16.22 14.24 -17.45
N ARG A 82 15.84 14.55 -16.21
CA ARG A 82 15.42 15.90 -15.83
C ARG A 82 16.59 16.89 -15.93
N ALA A 83 17.77 16.52 -15.43
CA ALA A 83 18.96 17.36 -15.49
C ALA A 83 19.39 17.65 -16.93
N THR A 84 19.37 16.64 -17.82
CA THR A 84 19.73 16.84 -19.23
C THR A 84 18.75 17.77 -19.96
N LEU A 85 17.46 17.66 -19.67
CA LEU A 85 16.45 18.56 -20.25
C LEU A 85 16.54 19.99 -19.72
N GLN A 86 16.86 20.18 -18.44
CA GLN A 86 17.12 21.50 -17.85
C GLN A 86 18.36 22.16 -18.47
N LEU A 87 19.45 21.42 -18.62
CA LEU A 87 20.66 21.91 -19.29
C LEU A 87 20.40 22.28 -20.76
N GLY A 88 19.49 21.56 -21.42
CA GLY A 88 19.06 21.86 -22.78
C GLY A 88 18.04 23.00 -22.90
N GLY A 89 17.63 23.64 -21.80
CA GLY A 89 16.62 24.71 -21.79
C GLY A 89 15.22 24.25 -22.21
N LYS A 90 14.94 22.94 -22.15
CA LYS A 90 13.66 22.33 -22.54
C LYS A 90 12.72 22.12 -21.35
N LEU A 91 13.20 22.41 -20.14
CA LEU A 91 12.49 22.35 -18.86
C LEU A 91 12.80 23.60 -18.03
#